data_AF-A0A1G8FEL8-F1
#
_entry.id   AF-A0A1G8FEL8-F1
#
_cell.length_a   1.000
_cell.length_b   1.000
_cell.length_c   1.000
_cell.angle_alpha   90.00
_cell.angle_beta   90.00
_cell.angle_gamma   90.00
#
_symmetry.space_group_name_H-M   'P 1'
#
loop_
_entity.id
_entity.type
_entity.pdbx_description
1 polymer ?
#
loop_
_entity_poly.entity_id
_entity_poly.type
_entity_poly.pdbx_seq_one_letter_code
_entity_poly.pdbx_strand_id
1 'polypeptide(L)'
;MKIKVGNWKIDSNTLVRVEWKKYYPKLIVHEKYEKYVKWTLRALTVIGILLSFLILPYEVGIILTFILFFIGRFFEKTLFEYSVMILQPFSTFEVEYDQWLTNGYFLLNPEIPKENGYLNYFGPAYAEKEYAIKFFKYIKSWNLDEDIDEDNNICISFILEEDSSYSTFLYSNPKRKWINNMFNEYENAMKVEKYGKSQQSTLIQMIYWNNLKISNGMFFTKFLDQQKNNENFFFAPFYIENKQPVLIDELKILKMDYKVKHRKELTKTETEYYYK
;
A
#
# COMPACT_ATOMS: atom_id res chain seq x y z
N MET A 1 13.70 -15.82 3.99
CA MET A 1 14.09 -16.84 2.99
C MET A 1 13.02 -16.85 1.90
N LYS A 2 13.33 -16.52 0.64
CA LYS A 2 12.25 -16.41 -0.37
C LYS A 2 11.89 -17.81 -0.88
N ILE A 3 10.69 -18.28 -0.55
CA ILE A 3 10.17 -19.54 -1.07
C ILE A 3 9.50 -19.22 -2.41
N LYS A 4 10.00 -19.82 -3.48
CA LYS A 4 9.48 -19.62 -4.83
C LYS A 4 8.41 -20.67 -5.09
N VAL A 5 7.17 -20.23 -5.32
CA VAL A 5 6.08 -21.11 -5.79
C VAL A 5 5.63 -20.56 -7.14
N GLY A 6 6.09 -21.20 -8.22
CA GLY A 6 5.91 -20.68 -9.58
C GLY A 6 6.65 -19.36 -9.83
N ASN A 7 5.98 -18.39 -10.46
CA ASN A 7 6.52 -17.03 -10.69
C ASN A 7 6.38 -16.09 -9.48
N TRP A 8 5.75 -16.55 -8.40
CA TRP A 8 5.50 -15.75 -7.21
C TRP A 8 6.65 -15.94 -6.22
N LYS A 9 7.29 -14.83 -5.83
CA LYS A 9 8.29 -14.82 -4.76
C LYS A 9 7.56 -14.56 -3.44
N ILE A 10 7.30 -15.62 -2.67
CA ILE A 10 6.74 -15.49 -1.33
C ILE A 10 7.93 -15.34 -0.37
N ASP A 11 8.01 -14.22 0.34
CA ASP A 11 9.01 -14.07 1.39
C ASP A 11 8.61 -14.97 2.57
N SER A 12 9.45 -15.93 2.99
CA SER A 12 9.13 -16.80 4.15
C SER A 12 8.86 -16.00 5.41
N ASN A 13 9.33 -14.75 5.48
CA ASN A 13 9.05 -13.83 6.57
C ASN A 13 7.55 -13.54 6.72
N THR A 14 6.73 -13.77 5.69
CA THR A 14 5.26 -13.67 5.82
C THR A 14 4.63 -14.92 6.43
N LEU A 15 5.33 -16.07 6.40
CA LEU A 15 4.81 -17.35 6.86
C LEU A 15 5.29 -17.73 8.26
N VAL A 16 6.55 -17.45 8.57
CA VAL A 16 7.16 -17.64 9.89
C VAL A 16 8.11 -16.49 10.14
N ARG A 17 7.88 -15.73 11.22
CA ARG A 17 8.77 -14.66 11.64
C ARG A 17 8.93 -14.61 13.15
N VAL A 18 10.06 -14.10 13.60
CA VAL A 18 10.30 -13.80 15.01
C VAL A 18 10.29 -12.29 15.17
N GLU A 19 9.35 -11.78 15.96
CA GLU A 19 9.25 -10.36 16.28
C GLU A 19 9.51 -10.11 17.76
N TRP A 20 10.30 -9.08 18.06
CA TRP A 20 10.48 -8.61 19.43
C TRP A 20 9.29 -7.74 19.83
N LYS A 21 8.41 -8.25 20.71
CA LYS A 21 7.36 -7.43 21.33
C LYS A 21 7.74 -7.12 22.78
N LYS A 22 8.04 -5.84 23.05
CA LYS A 22 8.51 -5.32 24.35
C LYS A 22 9.80 -5.98 24.83
N TYR A 23 9.71 -7.05 25.62
CA TYR A 23 10.84 -7.65 26.36
C TYR A 23 11.14 -9.11 25.98
N TYR A 24 10.40 -9.70 25.04
CA TYR A 24 10.61 -11.10 24.65
C TYR A 24 10.31 -11.33 23.16
N PRO A 25 11.04 -12.24 22.51
CA PRO A 25 10.72 -12.64 21.14
C PRO A 25 9.42 -13.43 21.12
N LYS A 26 8.56 -13.15 20.14
CA LYS A 26 7.38 -13.94 19.82
C LYS A 26 7.56 -14.57 18.45
N LEU A 27 7.27 -15.86 18.36
CA LEU A 27 7.15 -16.55 17.09
C LEU A 27 5.77 -16.27 16.51
N ILE A 28 5.73 -15.77 15.28
CA ILE A 28 4.51 -15.55 14.52
C ILE A 28 4.48 -16.55 13.39
N VAL A 29 3.42 -17.35 13.33
CA VAL A 29 3.31 -18.47 12.40
C VAL A 29 1.98 -18.41 11.68
N HIS A 30 1.99 -18.55 10.36
CA HIS A 30 0.76 -18.65 9.58
C HIS A 30 -0.02 -19.91 9.96
N GLU A 31 -1.36 -19.83 10.07
CA GLU A 31 -2.23 -20.89 10.58
C GLU A 31 -2.12 -22.23 9.82
N LYS A 32 -1.73 -22.18 8.54
CA LYS A 32 -1.38 -23.35 7.72
C LYS A 32 -0.39 -24.29 8.42
N TYR A 33 0.52 -23.75 9.25
CA TYR A 33 1.53 -24.52 9.97
C TYR A 33 1.14 -24.84 11.41
N GLU A 34 -0.02 -24.39 11.89
CA GLU A 34 -0.46 -24.58 13.27
C GLU A 34 -0.50 -26.05 13.68
N LYS A 35 -1.05 -26.92 12.82
CA LYS A 35 -1.10 -28.37 13.07
C LYS A 35 0.30 -28.96 13.24
N TYR A 36 1.23 -28.59 12.36
CA TYR A 36 2.61 -29.07 12.43
C TYR A 36 3.30 -28.59 13.71
N VAL A 37 3.19 -27.31 14.05
CA VAL A 37 3.78 -26.75 15.28
C VAL A 37 3.22 -27.45 16.54
N LYS A 38 1.90 -27.64 16.61
CA LYS A 38 1.26 -28.33 17.74
C LYS A 38 1.69 -29.79 17.85
N TRP A 39 1.85 -30.51 16.74
CA TRP A 39 2.33 -31.89 16.76
C TRP A 39 3.81 -32.00 17.11
N THR A 40 4.66 -31.09 16.61
CA THR A 40 6.07 -31.02 16.99
C THR A 40 6.21 -30.79 18.49
N LEU A 41 5.39 -29.90 19.07
CA LEU A 41 5.36 -29.69 20.52
C LEU A 41 4.98 -30.95 21.29
N ARG A 42 3.90 -31.63 20.88
CA ARG A 42 3.46 -32.89 21.51
C ARG A 42 4.55 -33.97 21.41
N ALA A 43 5.20 -34.10 20.25
CA ALA A 43 6.29 -35.03 20.04
C ALA A 43 7.49 -34.71 20.95
N LEU A 44 7.88 -33.43 21.06
CA LEU A 44 8.93 -32.98 21.97
C LEU A 44 8.59 -33.27 23.44
N THR A 45 7.33 -33.07 23.86
CA THR A 45 6.88 -33.44 25.20
C THR A 45 7.02 -34.94 25.45
N VAL A 46 6.57 -35.78 24.51
CA VAL A 46 6.68 -37.25 24.62
C VAL A 46 8.13 -37.70 24.67
N ILE A 47 8.98 -37.15 23.79
CA ILE A 47 10.43 -37.42 23.80
C ILE A 47 11.05 -36.99 25.13
N GLY A 48 10.68 -35.82 25.65
CA GLY A 48 11.13 -35.33 26.95
C GLY A 48 10.75 -36.27 28.09
N ILE A 49 9.51 -36.75 28.11
CA ILE A 49 9.04 -37.75 29.09
C ILE A 49 9.86 -39.03 28.95
N LEU A 50 9.98 -39.60 27.76
CA LEU A 50 10.73 -40.84 27.53
C LEU A 50 12.21 -40.72 27.93
N LEU A 51 12.87 -39.60 27.59
CA LEU A 51 14.26 -39.35 27.97
C LEU A 51 14.44 -39.21 29.48
N SER A 52 13.45 -38.66 30.19
CA SER A 52 13.49 -38.55 31.66
C SER A 52 13.45 -39.92 32.36
N PHE A 53 12.82 -40.92 31.75
CA PHE A 53 12.73 -42.29 32.29
C PHE A 53 13.90 -43.19 31.87
N LEU A 54 14.52 -42.94 30.71
CA LEU A 54 15.38 -43.92 30.08
C LEU A 54 16.87 -43.77 30.42
N ILE A 55 17.57 -42.66 30.10
CA ILE A 55 19.04 -42.77 29.89
C ILE A 55 19.81 -41.44 30.14
N LEU A 56 19.70 -40.77 31.30
CA LEU A 56 20.60 -39.61 31.57
C LEU A 56 21.14 -39.56 33.02
N PRO A 57 22.44 -39.28 33.21
CA PRO A 57 22.98 -38.83 34.48
C PRO A 57 22.19 -37.62 35.00
N TYR A 58 22.02 -37.53 36.32
CA TYR A 58 21.19 -36.51 36.97
C TYR A 58 21.54 -35.08 36.51
N GLU A 59 22.83 -34.78 36.30
CA GLU A 59 23.26 -33.44 35.85
C GLU A 59 22.77 -33.11 34.44
N VAL A 60 22.77 -34.08 33.52
CA VAL A 60 22.36 -33.88 32.13
C VAL A 60 20.83 -33.84 32.00
N GLY A 61 20.13 -34.62 32.82
CA GLY A 61 18.66 -34.61 32.88
C GLY A 61 18.09 -33.24 33.31
N ILE A 62 18.74 -32.56 34.27
CA ILE A 62 18.36 -31.20 34.69
C ILE A 62 18.50 -30.22 33.52
N ILE A 63 19.64 -30.22 32.82
CA ILE A 63 19.90 -29.31 31.70
C ILE A 63 18.87 -29.52 30.58
N LEU A 64 18.61 -30.78 30.22
CA LEU A 64 17.63 -31.11 29.18
C LEU A 64 16.22 -30.67 29.57
N THR A 65 15.83 -30.81 30.84
CA THR A 65 14.52 -30.39 31.34
C THR A 65 14.35 -28.87 31.20
N PHE A 66 15.37 -28.09 31.57
CA PHE A 66 15.34 -26.64 31.37
C PHE A 66 15.23 -26.27 29.89
N ILE A 67 16.00 -26.92 29.00
CA ILE A 67 15.92 -26.68 27.55
C ILE A 67 14.51 -26.96 27.02
N LEU A 68 13.93 -28.11 27.35
CA LEU A 68 12.57 -28.48 26.93
C LEU A 68 11.52 -27.54 27.51
N PHE A 69 11.67 -27.10 28.76
CA PHE A 69 10.81 -26.11 29.39
C PHE A 69 10.88 -24.76 28.66
N PHE A 70 12.07 -24.28 28.32
CA PHE A 70 12.25 -23.03 27.57
C PHE A 70 11.69 -23.13 26.14
N ILE A 71 11.90 -24.26 25.46
CA ILE A 71 11.31 -24.52 24.15
C ILE A 71 9.79 -24.52 24.24
N GLY A 72 9.21 -25.24 25.21
CA GLY A 72 7.77 -25.27 25.45
C GLY A 72 7.20 -23.88 25.69
N ARG A 73 7.80 -23.12 26.61
CA ARG A 73 7.39 -21.75 26.94
C ARG A 73 7.55 -20.77 25.75
N PHE A 74 8.53 -20.98 24.89
CA PHE A 74 8.70 -20.20 23.67
C PHE A 74 7.55 -20.46 22.68
N PHE A 75 7.21 -21.73 22.46
CA PHE A 75 6.14 -22.10 21.54
C PHE A 75 4.73 -21.83 22.10
N GLU A 76 4.50 -21.87 23.41
CA GLU A 76 3.22 -21.43 24.02
C GLU A 76 2.91 -19.96 23.72
N LYS A 77 3.95 -19.15 23.55
CA LYS A 77 3.82 -17.75 23.15
C LYS A 77 3.74 -17.54 21.64
N THR A 78 3.64 -18.62 20.85
CA THR A 78 3.45 -18.55 19.40
C THR A 78 2.10 -17.92 19.11
N LEU A 79 2.11 -16.88 18.28
CA LEU A 79 0.91 -16.23 17.80
C LEU A 79 0.64 -16.74 16.39
N PHE A 80 -0.51 -17.38 16.21
CA PHE A 80 -0.93 -17.87 14.91
C PHE A 80 -1.63 -16.76 14.13
N GLU A 81 -1.27 -16.57 12.87
CA GLU A 81 -1.89 -15.58 11.98
C GLU A 81 -2.69 -16.23 10.87
N TYR A 82 -3.83 -15.65 10.53
CA TYR A 82 -4.57 -15.95 9.31
C TYR A 82 -4.54 -14.74 8.38
N SER A 83 -4.37 -14.97 7.08
CA SER A 83 -4.28 -13.89 6.11
C SER A 83 -5.64 -13.52 5.55
N VAL A 84 -5.93 -12.22 5.52
CA VAL A 84 -7.10 -11.66 4.84
C VAL A 84 -6.59 -10.74 3.75
N MET A 85 -7.12 -10.92 2.55
CA MET A 85 -6.73 -10.15 1.37
C MET A 85 -7.93 -9.35 0.88
N ILE A 86 -7.76 -8.04 0.81
CA ILE A 86 -8.68 -7.16 0.11
C ILE A 86 -8.05 -6.79 -1.22
N LEU A 87 -8.82 -7.00 -2.28
CA LEU A 87 -8.45 -6.65 -3.64
C LEU A 87 -9.20 -5.38 -4.01
N GLN A 88 -8.47 -4.32 -4.37
CA GLN A 88 -9.08 -3.15 -4.97
C GLN A 88 -9.80 -3.56 -6.26
N PRO A 89 -11.02 -3.05 -6.52
CA PRO A 89 -11.71 -3.30 -7.78
C PRO A 89 -10.81 -2.97 -8.97
N PHE A 90 -10.72 -3.89 -9.93
CA PHE A 90 -10.03 -3.65 -11.19
C PHE A 90 -10.84 -2.69 -12.06
N SER A 91 -10.16 -2.05 -13.02
CA SER A 91 -10.86 -1.34 -14.09
C SER A 91 -11.73 -2.31 -14.89
N THR A 92 -12.91 -1.86 -15.29
CA THR A 92 -13.81 -2.61 -16.21
C THR A 92 -13.38 -2.49 -17.67
N PHE A 93 -12.31 -1.75 -17.94
CA PHE A 93 -11.72 -1.50 -19.24
C PHE A 93 -10.23 -1.86 -19.22
N GLU A 94 -9.67 -2.09 -20.41
CA GLU A 94 -8.24 -2.38 -20.57
C GLU A 94 -7.41 -1.11 -20.38
N VAL A 95 -6.37 -1.20 -19.55
CA VAL A 95 -5.47 -0.07 -19.32
C VAL A 95 -4.47 -0.01 -20.46
N GLU A 96 -4.63 0.99 -21.32
CA GLU A 96 -3.71 1.35 -22.39
C GLU A 96 -2.70 2.36 -21.86
N TYR A 97 -1.42 2.00 -21.87
CA TYR A 97 -0.34 2.81 -21.29
C TYR A 97 0.06 4.00 -22.16
N ASP A 98 -0.18 3.93 -23.47
CA ASP A 98 0.07 4.98 -24.44
C ASP A 98 -1.03 6.06 -24.46
N GLN A 99 -2.15 5.83 -23.80
CA GLN A 99 -3.20 6.83 -23.66
C GLN A 99 -2.77 7.99 -22.78
N TRP A 100 -2.01 7.79 -21.69
CA TRP A 100 -1.57 8.89 -20.82
C TRP A 100 -0.35 9.59 -21.43
N LEU A 101 -0.60 10.69 -22.15
CA LEU A 101 0.44 11.39 -22.91
C LEU A 101 1.23 12.41 -22.09
N THR A 102 0.54 13.18 -21.25
CA THR A 102 1.14 14.25 -20.45
C THR A 102 0.25 14.60 -19.25
N ASN A 103 0.55 15.68 -18.54
CA ASN A 103 -0.33 16.26 -17.53
C ASN A 103 -0.89 17.60 -18.02
N GLY A 104 -2.17 17.83 -17.76
CA GLY A 104 -2.86 19.10 -17.96
C GLY A 104 -2.76 19.99 -16.72
N TYR A 105 -2.67 21.29 -16.95
CA TYR A 105 -2.59 22.31 -15.92
C TYR A 105 -3.41 23.52 -16.35
N PHE A 106 -4.38 23.95 -15.54
CA PHE A 106 -4.90 25.32 -15.62
C PHE A 106 -4.51 26.05 -14.35
N LEU A 107 -3.64 27.04 -14.52
CA LEU A 107 -3.08 27.83 -13.43
C LEU A 107 -3.74 29.18 -13.39
N LEU A 108 -3.97 29.69 -12.18
CA LEU A 108 -4.48 31.04 -12.00
C LEU A 108 -3.45 32.06 -12.47
N ASN A 109 -3.92 33.11 -13.14
CA ASN A 109 -3.06 34.22 -13.49
C ASN A 109 -2.62 34.92 -12.19
N PRO A 110 -1.31 34.98 -11.89
CA PRO A 110 -0.81 35.60 -10.65
C PRO A 110 -1.10 37.10 -10.55
N GLU A 111 -1.41 37.77 -11.66
CA GLU A 111 -1.76 39.20 -11.70
C GLU A 111 -3.22 39.49 -11.32
N ILE A 112 -4.08 38.46 -11.31
CA ILE A 112 -5.47 38.59 -10.87
C ILE A 112 -5.52 38.25 -9.38
N PRO A 113 -6.03 39.15 -8.51
CA PRO A 113 -6.21 38.84 -7.09
C PRO A 113 -6.93 37.50 -6.93
N LYS A 114 -6.55 36.67 -5.95
CA LYS A 114 -7.28 35.45 -5.54
C LYS A 114 -8.65 35.84 -4.93
N GLU A 115 -9.47 36.60 -5.65
CA GLU A 115 -10.84 36.90 -5.28
C GLU A 115 -11.75 35.80 -5.85
N ASN A 116 -12.55 35.21 -4.96
CA ASN A 116 -13.68 34.30 -5.25
C ASN A 116 -13.35 32.90 -5.79
N GLY A 117 -12.67 32.07 -5.00
CA GLY A 117 -12.82 30.61 -5.09
C GLY A 117 -12.29 29.93 -6.36
N TYR A 118 -11.55 30.65 -7.21
CA TYR A 118 -10.82 30.03 -8.31
C TYR A 118 -9.64 29.24 -7.76
N LEU A 119 -9.49 28.00 -8.24
CA LEU A 119 -8.43 27.07 -7.84
C LEU A 119 -7.64 26.61 -9.07
N ASN A 120 -6.40 26.20 -8.85
CA ASN A 120 -5.60 25.55 -9.89
C ASN A 120 -6.21 24.20 -10.26
N TYR A 121 -6.04 23.79 -11.51
CA TYR A 121 -6.38 22.46 -11.99
C TYR A 121 -5.12 21.68 -12.34
N PHE A 122 -5.12 20.41 -11.99
CA PHE A 122 -4.08 19.46 -12.34
C PHE A 122 -4.70 18.11 -12.71
N GLY A 123 -4.12 17.41 -13.67
CA GLY A 123 -4.37 15.97 -13.81
C GLY A 123 -3.83 15.37 -15.10
N PRO A 124 -4.02 14.07 -15.31
CA PRO A 124 -3.53 13.37 -16.49
C PRO A 124 -4.27 13.83 -17.75
N ALA A 125 -3.51 14.01 -18.83
CA ALA A 125 -4.01 14.32 -20.16
C ALA A 125 -3.86 13.10 -21.07
N TYR A 126 -5.00 12.61 -21.56
CA TYR A 126 -5.07 11.41 -22.39
C TYR A 126 -5.18 11.70 -23.87
N ALA A 127 -4.84 10.73 -24.72
CA ALA A 127 -5.01 10.85 -26.17
C ALA A 127 -6.50 10.98 -26.55
N GLU A 128 -7.36 10.13 -25.98
CA GLU A 128 -8.79 10.09 -26.28
C GLU A 128 -9.67 10.60 -25.14
N LYS A 129 -10.74 11.33 -25.48
CA LYS A 129 -11.70 11.86 -24.52
C LYS A 129 -12.47 10.74 -23.80
N GLU A 130 -12.93 9.74 -24.54
CA GLU A 130 -13.68 8.61 -24.00
C GLU A 130 -12.83 7.81 -23.01
N TYR A 131 -11.55 7.61 -23.32
CA TYR A 131 -10.61 6.95 -22.41
C TYR A 131 -10.37 7.78 -21.16
N ALA A 132 -10.14 9.09 -21.30
CA ALA A 132 -9.98 10.01 -20.18
C ALA A 132 -11.17 9.92 -19.20
N ILE A 133 -12.40 9.91 -19.72
CA ILE A 133 -13.62 9.78 -18.93
C ILE A 133 -13.69 8.43 -18.21
N LYS A 134 -13.43 7.32 -18.92
CA LYS A 134 -13.47 5.97 -18.32
C LYS A 134 -12.44 5.81 -17.22
N PHE A 135 -11.20 6.21 -17.49
CA PHE A 135 -10.10 6.07 -16.54
C PHE A 135 -10.30 6.96 -15.32
N PHE A 136 -10.77 8.19 -15.52
CA PHE A 136 -10.97 9.10 -14.39
C PHE A 136 -12.19 8.73 -13.55
N LYS A 137 -13.27 8.20 -14.14
CA LYS A 137 -14.37 7.59 -13.37
C LYS A 137 -13.87 6.43 -12.50
N TYR A 138 -12.94 5.63 -13.01
CA TYR A 138 -12.31 4.58 -12.21
C TYR A 138 -11.46 5.14 -11.06
N ILE A 139 -10.70 6.23 -11.26
CA ILE A 139 -10.00 6.90 -10.15
C ILE A 139 -11.00 7.46 -9.13
N LYS A 140 -12.06 8.12 -9.61
CA LYS A 140 -13.10 8.72 -8.75
C LYS A 140 -13.79 7.67 -7.88
N SER A 141 -13.98 6.46 -8.38
CA SER A 141 -14.52 5.35 -7.58
C SER A 141 -13.63 4.95 -6.39
N TRP A 142 -12.34 5.32 -6.37
CA TRP A 142 -11.47 5.10 -5.21
C TRP A 142 -11.82 6.01 -4.04
N ASN A 143 -12.49 7.12 -4.34
CA ASN A 143 -13.05 8.11 -3.42
C ASN A 143 -14.58 7.94 -3.27
N LEU A 144 -15.11 6.73 -3.43
CA LEU A 144 -16.55 6.44 -3.27
C LEU A 144 -17.45 7.28 -4.19
N ASP A 145 -16.95 7.68 -5.35
CA ASP A 145 -17.63 8.55 -6.31
C ASP A 145 -17.95 9.98 -5.80
N GLU A 146 -17.31 10.41 -4.71
CA GLU A 146 -17.42 11.76 -4.16
C GLU A 146 -16.56 12.78 -4.92
N ASP A 147 -17.06 14.01 -5.02
CA ASP A 147 -16.37 15.14 -5.67
C ASP A 147 -15.32 15.81 -4.78
N ILE A 148 -15.24 15.45 -3.50
CA ILE A 148 -14.29 16.00 -2.53
C ILE A 148 -13.51 14.84 -1.91
N ASP A 149 -12.17 14.91 -1.98
CA ASP A 149 -11.28 13.89 -1.42
C ASP A 149 -10.69 14.33 -0.07
N GLU A 150 -11.55 14.49 0.94
CA GLU A 150 -11.16 14.95 2.29
C GLU A 150 -10.24 13.96 3.02
N ASP A 151 -10.41 12.67 2.76
CA ASP A 151 -9.66 11.58 3.40
C ASP A 151 -8.38 11.21 2.64
N ASN A 152 -8.06 11.94 1.56
CA ASN A 152 -6.93 11.65 0.67
C ASN A 152 -6.94 10.18 0.20
N ASN A 153 -8.10 9.69 -0.22
CA ASN A 153 -8.34 8.38 -0.80
C ASN A 153 -7.60 8.19 -2.12
N ILE A 154 -7.36 9.27 -2.87
CA ILE A 154 -6.60 9.27 -4.12
C ILE A 154 -5.22 9.90 -3.87
N CYS A 155 -4.16 9.10 -3.87
CA CYS A 155 -2.81 9.61 -3.71
C CYS A 155 -2.27 10.15 -5.05
N ILE A 156 -1.80 11.39 -5.02
CA ILE A 156 -1.07 12.04 -6.11
C ILE A 156 0.34 12.33 -5.62
N SER A 157 1.35 11.84 -6.33
CA SER A 157 2.75 12.11 -5.99
C SER A 157 3.57 12.51 -7.21
N PHE A 158 4.40 13.53 -7.05
CA PHE A 158 5.40 13.97 -8.02
C PHE A 158 6.79 13.63 -7.49
N ILE A 159 7.51 12.78 -8.22
CA ILE A 159 8.89 12.43 -7.89
C ILE A 159 9.82 13.09 -8.89
N LEU A 160 10.67 13.99 -8.40
CA LEU A 160 11.70 14.63 -9.20
C LEU A 160 12.85 13.64 -9.42
N GLU A 161 13.06 13.26 -10.67
CA GLU A 161 14.10 12.30 -11.08
C GLU A 161 15.46 12.99 -11.28
N GLU A 162 16.52 12.20 -11.39
CA GLU A 162 17.89 12.70 -11.53
C GLU A 162 18.20 13.22 -12.95
N ASP A 163 17.44 12.77 -13.95
CA ASP A 163 17.64 13.05 -15.39
C ASP A 163 16.84 14.27 -15.88
N SER A 164 16.47 15.18 -14.97
CA SER A 164 15.59 16.32 -15.27
C SER A 164 14.23 15.89 -15.82
N SER A 165 13.74 14.72 -15.43
CA SER A 165 12.34 14.31 -15.57
C SER A 165 11.62 14.31 -14.23
N TYR A 166 10.30 14.18 -14.26
CA TYR A 166 9.50 13.91 -13.08
C TYR A 166 8.50 12.80 -13.37
N SER A 167 8.23 11.99 -12.36
CA SER A 167 7.24 10.92 -12.43
C SER A 167 6.00 11.35 -11.66
N THR A 168 4.84 11.29 -12.29
CA THR A 168 3.53 11.46 -11.65
C THR A 168 2.96 10.10 -11.30
N PHE A 169 2.65 9.88 -10.03
CA PHE A 169 2.01 8.68 -9.53
C PHE A 169 0.56 8.93 -9.14
N LEU A 170 -0.32 8.00 -9.52
CA LEU A 170 -1.72 7.94 -9.14
C LEU A 170 -2.02 6.54 -8.59
N TYR A 171 -2.48 6.48 -7.35
CA TYR A 171 -2.88 5.22 -6.72
C TYR A 171 -3.87 5.47 -5.59
N SER A 172 -4.61 4.44 -5.21
CA SER A 172 -5.49 4.56 -4.06
C SER A 172 -4.71 4.51 -2.75
N ASN A 173 -5.09 5.33 -1.77
CA ASN A 173 -4.39 5.35 -0.49
C ASN A 173 -4.50 3.97 0.21
N PRO A 174 -3.37 3.34 0.59
CA PRO A 174 -3.40 2.06 1.27
C PRO A 174 -3.92 2.15 2.71
N LYS A 175 -4.04 3.37 3.27
CA LYS A 175 -4.45 3.64 4.66
C LYS A 175 -5.85 4.26 4.75
N ARG A 176 -6.70 4.07 3.74
CA ARG A 176 -8.08 4.59 3.74
C ARG A 176 -8.86 4.09 4.95
N LYS A 177 -9.65 4.98 5.57
CA LYS A 177 -10.41 4.67 6.80
C LYS A 177 -11.34 3.47 6.62
N TRP A 178 -12.03 3.39 5.48
CA TRP A 178 -12.98 2.30 5.20
C TRP A 178 -12.31 0.93 5.05
N ILE A 179 -11.06 0.87 4.57
CA ILE A 179 -10.31 -0.40 4.48
C ILE A 179 -10.05 -0.97 5.87
N ASN A 180 -9.68 -0.10 6.82
CA ASN A 180 -9.50 -0.52 8.21
C ASN A 180 -10.82 -1.02 8.81
N ASN A 181 -11.94 -0.37 8.51
CA ASN A 181 -13.25 -0.82 8.96
C ASN A 181 -13.59 -2.20 8.40
N MET A 182 -13.38 -2.45 7.10
CA MET A 182 -13.59 -3.78 6.50
C MET A 182 -12.75 -4.87 7.18
N PHE A 183 -11.45 -4.60 7.43
CA PHE A 183 -10.59 -5.55 8.12
C PHE A 183 -11.07 -5.83 9.55
N ASN A 184 -11.53 -4.81 10.27
CA ASN A 184 -12.03 -4.94 11.64
C ASN A 184 -13.38 -5.69 11.68
N GLU A 185 -14.27 -5.43 10.73
CA GLU A 185 -15.55 -6.14 10.59
C GLU A 185 -15.33 -7.62 10.31
N TYR A 186 -14.42 -7.95 9.40
CA TYR A 186 -14.05 -9.34 9.12
C TYR A 186 -13.41 -10.02 10.34
N GLU A 187 -12.48 -9.34 11.02
CA GLU A 187 -11.88 -9.86 12.24
C GLU A 187 -12.95 -10.16 13.30
N ASN A 188 -13.91 -9.26 13.48
CA ASN A 188 -15.03 -9.43 14.40
C ASN A 188 -15.91 -10.63 14.04
N ALA A 189 -16.24 -10.82 12.75
CA ALA A 189 -17.03 -11.94 12.28
C ALA A 189 -16.32 -13.29 12.51
N MET A 190 -14.99 -13.31 12.37
CA MET A 190 -14.17 -14.52 12.49
C MET A 190 -13.70 -14.82 13.92
N LYS A 191 -14.06 -14.01 14.92
CA LYS A 191 -13.59 -14.15 16.33
C LYS A 191 -13.77 -15.55 16.90
N VAL A 192 -14.90 -16.20 16.58
CA VAL A 192 -15.21 -17.55 17.11
C VAL A 192 -14.40 -18.61 16.38
N GLU A 193 -14.38 -18.58 15.04
CA GLU A 193 -13.69 -19.59 14.23
C GLU A 193 -12.17 -19.49 14.34
N LYS A 194 -11.65 -18.27 14.43
CA LYS A 194 -10.21 -17.98 14.51
C LYS A 194 -9.78 -17.61 15.93
N TYR A 195 -10.44 -18.17 16.94
CA TYR A 195 -10.14 -17.92 18.35
C TYR A 195 -8.64 -18.09 18.66
N GLY A 196 -8.05 -17.09 19.30
CA GLY A 196 -6.63 -17.08 19.67
C GLY A 196 -5.66 -16.81 18.51
N LYS A 197 -6.16 -16.48 17.31
CA LYS A 197 -5.36 -16.11 16.13
C LYS A 197 -5.44 -14.61 15.87
N SER A 198 -4.41 -14.06 15.24
CA SER A 198 -4.35 -12.66 14.81
C SER A 198 -4.60 -12.56 13.31
N GLN A 199 -5.26 -11.48 12.88
CA GLN A 199 -5.42 -11.20 11.46
C GLN A 199 -4.15 -10.59 10.86
N GLN A 200 -3.74 -11.07 9.70
CA GLN A 200 -2.76 -10.43 8.84
C GLN A 200 -3.47 -9.79 7.65
N SER A 201 -3.60 -8.47 7.67
CA SER A 201 -4.30 -7.69 6.64
C SER A 201 -3.40 -7.41 5.44
N THR A 202 -3.85 -7.79 4.25
CA THR A 202 -3.14 -7.55 2.98
C THR A 202 -4.04 -6.80 2.00
N LEU A 203 -3.53 -5.70 1.43
CA LEU A 203 -4.20 -4.95 0.38
C LEU A 203 -3.46 -5.15 -0.94
N ILE A 204 -4.21 -5.49 -1.99
CA ILE A 204 -3.71 -5.48 -3.37
C ILE A 204 -4.36 -4.31 -4.09
N GLN A 205 -3.53 -3.46 -4.69
CA GLN A 205 -3.95 -2.25 -5.39
C GLN A 205 -3.13 -2.02 -6.65
N MET A 206 -3.72 -1.28 -7.58
CA MET A 206 -3.05 -0.83 -8.80
C MET A 206 -2.36 0.51 -8.55
N ILE A 207 -1.21 0.70 -9.18
CA ILE A 207 -0.45 1.95 -9.15
C ILE A 207 -0.18 2.34 -10.60
N TYR A 208 -0.54 3.55 -10.95
CA TYR A 208 -0.33 4.11 -12.27
C TYR A 208 0.70 5.23 -12.17
N TRP A 209 1.60 5.29 -13.14
CA TRP A 209 2.55 6.38 -13.21
C TRP A 209 2.92 6.71 -14.64
N ASN A 210 3.34 7.95 -14.84
CA ASN A 210 3.88 8.42 -16.10
C ASN A 210 5.12 9.30 -15.85
N ASN A 211 6.15 9.13 -16.67
CA ASN A 211 7.39 9.89 -16.58
C ASN A 211 7.43 10.95 -17.69
N LEU A 212 7.66 12.20 -17.28
CA LEU A 212 7.64 13.35 -18.19
C LEU A 212 8.92 14.18 -18.00
N LYS A 213 9.51 14.64 -19.09
CA LYS A 213 10.68 15.52 -19.03
C LYS A 213 10.28 16.90 -18.50
N ILE A 214 11.10 17.45 -17.61
CA ILE A 214 10.97 18.84 -17.15
C ILE A 214 11.68 19.70 -18.19
N SER A 215 10.95 20.60 -18.86
CA SER A 215 11.57 21.69 -19.61
C SER A 215 11.33 23.03 -18.92
N ASN A 216 12.31 23.93 -19.02
CA ASN A 216 12.23 25.25 -18.41
C ASN A 216 10.99 26.00 -18.93
N GLY A 217 10.16 26.52 -18.01
CA GLY A 217 8.92 27.23 -18.33
C GLY A 217 7.67 26.37 -18.45
N MET A 218 7.76 25.04 -18.25
CA MET A 218 6.57 24.17 -18.20
C MET A 218 5.61 24.57 -17.09
N PHE A 219 4.32 24.30 -17.32
CA PHE A 219 3.27 24.48 -16.33
C PHE A 219 3.49 23.67 -15.05
N PHE A 220 4.25 22.58 -15.08
CA PHE A 220 4.58 21.81 -13.89
C PHE A 220 5.37 22.62 -12.84
N THR A 221 6.43 23.32 -13.24
CA THR A 221 7.23 24.13 -12.29
C THR A 221 6.39 25.27 -11.73
N LYS A 222 5.60 25.93 -12.59
CA LYS A 222 4.66 26.98 -12.16
C LYS A 222 3.59 26.46 -11.21
N PHE A 223 3.09 25.24 -11.42
CA PHE A 223 2.15 24.59 -10.51
C PHE A 223 2.78 24.38 -9.14
N LEU A 224 4.01 23.87 -9.07
CA LEU A 224 4.72 23.68 -7.81
C LEU A 224 5.02 25.00 -7.08
N ASP A 225 5.26 26.09 -7.82
CA ASP A 225 5.51 27.41 -7.24
C ASP A 225 4.22 28.05 -6.68
N GLN A 226 3.08 27.84 -7.37
CA GLN A 226 1.80 28.47 -7.04
C GLN A 226 0.93 27.65 -6.08
N GLN A 227 1.02 26.32 -6.16
CA GLN A 227 0.28 25.40 -5.30
C GLN A 227 1.19 25.02 -4.15
N LYS A 228 0.83 25.41 -2.93
CA LYS A 228 1.48 24.87 -1.74
C LYS A 228 0.81 23.55 -1.35
N ASN A 229 1.57 22.71 -0.64
CA ASN A 229 0.98 21.51 -0.05
C ASN A 229 -0.12 21.91 0.95
N ASN A 230 -1.20 21.13 1.01
CA ASN A 230 -2.42 21.39 1.80
C ASN A 230 -3.29 22.57 1.31
N GLU A 231 -2.98 23.21 0.18
CA GLU A 231 -3.91 24.15 -0.47
C GLU A 231 -4.85 23.41 -1.42
N ASN A 232 -6.10 23.88 -1.51
CA ASN A 232 -7.10 23.28 -2.38
C ASN A 232 -6.72 23.44 -3.86
N PHE A 233 -6.95 22.39 -4.64
CA PHE A 233 -6.88 22.40 -6.11
C PHE A 233 -7.88 21.40 -6.68
N PHE A 234 -8.21 21.55 -7.96
CA PHE A 234 -9.03 20.58 -8.67
C PHE A 234 -8.15 19.55 -9.36
N PHE A 235 -8.37 18.28 -9.03
CA PHE A 235 -7.86 17.16 -9.78
C PHE A 235 -8.87 16.76 -10.86
N ALA A 236 -8.50 16.84 -12.14
CA ALA A 236 -9.44 16.62 -13.24
C ALA A 236 -8.75 15.97 -14.45
N PRO A 237 -9.49 15.20 -15.28
CA PRO A 237 -8.94 14.63 -16.50
C PRO A 237 -8.88 15.66 -17.62
N PHE A 238 -7.89 15.50 -18.48
CA PHE A 238 -7.75 16.23 -19.73
C PHE A 238 -7.70 15.25 -20.90
N TYR A 239 -7.99 15.73 -22.10
CA TYR A 239 -7.72 15.01 -23.35
C TYR A 239 -7.00 15.92 -24.34
N ILE A 240 -6.25 15.35 -25.27
CA ILE A 240 -5.50 16.13 -26.27
C ILE A 240 -6.39 16.38 -27.50
N GLU A 241 -6.70 17.63 -27.76
CA GLU A 241 -7.36 18.07 -28.99
C GLU A 241 -6.51 19.16 -29.64
N ASN A 242 -6.23 19.05 -30.95
CA ASN A 242 -5.40 20.02 -31.66
C ASN A 242 -4.03 20.30 -30.99
N LYS A 243 -3.42 19.26 -30.41
CA LYS A 243 -2.14 19.31 -29.66
C LYS A 243 -2.20 20.12 -28.35
N GLN A 244 -3.39 20.43 -27.84
CA GLN A 244 -3.58 21.13 -26.58
C GLN A 244 -4.41 20.28 -25.62
N PRO A 245 -4.11 20.29 -24.31
CA PRO A 245 -4.93 19.64 -23.31
C PRO A 245 -6.24 20.43 -23.11
N VAL A 246 -7.36 19.74 -23.27
CA VAL A 246 -8.71 20.25 -23.01
C VAL A 246 -9.23 19.61 -21.72
N LEU A 247 -9.66 20.45 -20.78
CA LEU A 247 -10.21 20.05 -19.49
C LEU A 247 -11.59 19.40 -19.66
N ILE A 248 -11.83 18.34 -18.88
CA ILE A 248 -13.17 17.75 -18.68
C ILE A 248 -13.62 18.12 -17.26
N ASP A 249 -14.25 19.30 -17.14
CA ASP A 249 -14.55 19.93 -15.84
C ASP A 249 -15.60 19.13 -15.03
N GLU A 250 -16.47 18.38 -15.71
CA GLU A 250 -17.57 17.63 -15.09
C GLU A 250 -17.11 16.47 -14.20
N LEU A 251 -15.83 16.09 -14.29
CA LEU A 251 -15.24 15.00 -13.52
C LEU A 251 -14.27 15.46 -12.44
N LYS A 252 -14.16 16.76 -12.17
CA LYS A 252 -13.19 17.27 -11.20
C LYS A 252 -13.44 16.78 -9.79
N ILE A 253 -12.36 16.59 -9.05
CA ILE A 253 -12.33 16.22 -7.64
C ILE A 253 -11.56 17.30 -6.90
N LEU A 254 -12.14 17.88 -5.86
CA LEU A 254 -11.45 18.80 -4.96
C LEU A 254 -10.41 18.01 -4.15
N LYS A 255 -9.14 18.38 -4.30
CA LYS A 255 -8.00 17.80 -3.59
C LYS A 255 -7.34 18.84 -2.70
N MET A 256 -6.80 18.37 -1.58
CA MET A 256 -6.07 19.17 -0.60
C MET A 256 -4.60 18.75 -0.52
N ASP A 257 -4.34 17.46 -0.75
CA ASP A 257 -3.02 16.86 -0.58
C ASP A 257 -2.43 16.33 -1.88
N TYR A 258 -1.13 16.57 -2.05
CA TYR A 258 -0.26 15.86 -2.96
C TYR A 258 1.16 15.80 -2.38
N LYS A 259 1.95 14.85 -2.87
CA LYS A 259 3.34 14.67 -2.41
C LYS A 259 4.32 15.16 -3.47
N VAL A 260 5.39 15.83 -3.04
CA VAL A 260 6.55 16.15 -3.89
C VAL A 260 7.81 15.73 -3.16
N LYS A 261 8.68 14.96 -3.82
CA LYS A 261 9.99 14.57 -3.29
C LYS A 261 11.01 14.37 -4.39
N HIS A 262 12.29 14.51 -4.05
CA HIS A 262 13.35 14.00 -4.91
C HIS A 262 13.47 12.47 -4.80
N ARG A 263 13.83 11.82 -5.91
CA ARG A 263 14.04 10.36 -5.96
C ARG A 263 14.98 9.83 -4.86
N LYS A 264 16.02 10.61 -4.53
CA LYS A 264 17.02 10.27 -3.49
C LYS A 264 16.48 10.31 -2.06
N GLU A 265 15.36 11.02 -1.83
CA GLU A 265 14.74 11.18 -0.52
C GLU A 265 13.69 10.10 -0.23
N LEU A 266 13.43 9.23 -1.21
CA LEU A 266 12.47 8.13 -1.04
C LEU A 266 13.04 7.02 -0.17
N THR A 267 12.20 6.55 0.73
CA THR A 267 12.47 5.45 1.64
C THR A 267 11.74 4.18 1.21
N LYS A 268 12.20 3.01 1.67
CA LYS A 268 11.57 1.71 1.39
C LYS A 268 10.13 1.58 1.90
N THR A 269 9.67 2.49 2.75
CA THR A 269 8.28 2.52 3.23
C THR A 269 7.34 3.25 2.29
N GLU A 270 7.87 3.95 1.29
CA GLU A 270 7.10 4.73 0.34
C GLU A 270 6.83 3.95 -0.93
N THR A 271 5.59 4.01 -1.43
CA THR A 271 5.15 3.27 -2.62
C THR A 271 6.04 3.56 -3.81
N GLU A 272 6.35 4.83 -4.06
CA GLU A 272 7.08 5.28 -5.25
C GLU A 272 8.52 4.78 -5.29
N TYR A 273 9.10 4.36 -4.15
CA TYR A 273 10.47 3.85 -4.08
C TYR A 273 10.69 2.63 -4.99
N TYR A 274 9.65 1.81 -5.18
CA TYR A 274 9.73 0.55 -5.91
C TYR A 274 9.47 0.67 -7.42
N TYR A 275 9.04 1.84 -7.89
CA TYR A 275 8.63 2.07 -9.28
C TYR A 275 9.45 3.18 -9.91
N LYS A 276 9.99 2.91 -11.10
CA LYS A 276 10.77 3.82 -11.94
C LYS A 276 10.20 3.75 -13.35
#